data_AF-A0A7J2RC55-F1
#
_entry.id   AF-A0A7J2RC55-F1
#
_cell.length_a   1.000
_cell.length_b   1.000
_cell.length_c   1.000
_cell.angle_alpha   90.00
_cell.angle_beta   90.00
_cell.angle_gamma   90.00
#
_symmetry.space_group_name_H-M   'P 1'
#
loop_
_entity.id
_entity.type
_entity.pdbx_description
1 polymer ?
#
loop_
_entity_poly.entity_id
_entity_poly.type
_entity_poly.pdbx_seq_one_letter_code
_entity_poly.pdbx_strand_id
1 'polypeptide(L)'
;GFSSHTPDPMLGVAAVAMGATYIEYHITLNREMKGSDHSCSLELDEFGYLVDSIHTLKLALGDYKIYDELPYYLKPIAEKMKKHKCDDGVYRI
;
A
#
# COMPACT_ATOMS: atom_id res chain seq x y z
N GLY A 1 1.36 15.45 -3.52
CA GLY A 1 1.27 14.27 -4.38
C GLY A 1 2.66 13.79 -4.75
N PHE A 2 2.77 12.83 -5.66
CA PHE A 2 4.01 12.14 -5.99
C PHE A 2 4.07 11.84 -7.49
N SER A 3 5.22 12.02 -8.13
CA SER A 3 5.44 11.64 -9.53
C SER A 3 6.69 10.77 -9.60
N SER A 4 6.63 9.68 -10.35
CA SER A 4 7.70 8.69 -10.44
C SER A 4 8.16 8.50 -11.89
N HIS A 5 9.47 8.44 -12.05
CA HIS A 5 10.14 7.96 -13.28
C HIS A 5 10.82 6.61 -13.04
N THR A 6 10.26 5.81 -12.14
CA THR A 6 10.69 4.43 -11.90
C THR A 6 9.51 3.51 -12.22
N PRO A 7 9.73 2.41 -12.94
CA PRO A 7 8.70 1.42 -13.28
C PRO A 7 8.28 0.54 -12.07
N ASP A 8 8.11 1.15 -10.89
CA ASP A 8 7.75 0.45 -9.66
C ASP A 8 6.46 1.02 -9.05
N PRO A 9 5.33 0.28 -9.14
CA PRO A 9 4.06 0.65 -8.52
C PRO A 9 4.15 0.91 -7.00
N MET A 10 5.04 0.21 -6.28
CA MET A 10 5.08 0.27 -4.82
C MET A 10 5.47 1.64 -4.28
N LEU A 11 6.24 2.42 -5.06
CA LEU A 11 6.55 3.81 -4.70
C LEU A 11 5.28 4.68 -4.65
N GLY A 12 4.35 4.44 -5.58
CA GLY A 12 3.05 5.13 -5.61
C GLY A 12 2.17 4.74 -4.43
N VAL A 13 2.11 3.44 -4.11
CA VAL A 13 1.38 2.92 -2.95
C VAL A 13 1.93 3.52 -1.65
N ALA A 14 3.25 3.53 -1.49
CA ALA A 14 3.91 4.13 -0.33
C ALA A 14 3.63 5.63 -0.22
N ALA A 15 3.68 6.36 -1.34
CA ALA A 15 3.33 7.77 -1.36
C ALA A 15 1.89 8.02 -0.88
N VAL A 16 0.93 7.21 -1.33
CA VAL A 16 -0.48 7.31 -0.87
C VAL A 16 -0.58 6.99 0.62
N ALA A 17 0.12 5.95 1.11
CA ALA A 17 0.17 5.64 2.54
C ALA A 17 0.73 6.81 3.38
N MET A 18 1.66 7.58 2.82
CA MET A 18 2.21 8.80 3.42
C MET A 18 1.32 10.05 3.25
N GLY A 19 0.14 9.93 2.63
CA GLY A 19 -0.82 11.02 2.47
C GLY A 19 -0.78 11.73 1.12
N ALA A 20 -0.10 11.19 0.11
CA ALA A 20 -0.20 11.72 -1.25
C ALA A 20 -1.64 11.59 -1.77
N THR A 21 -2.22 12.70 -2.20
CA THR A 21 -3.59 12.77 -2.74
C THR A 21 -3.68 12.63 -4.26
N TYR A 22 -2.55 12.78 -4.94
CA TYR A 22 -2.39 12.58 -6.38
C TYR A 22 -1.07 11.88 -6.65
N ILE A 23 -1.08 10.98 -7.63
CA ILE A 23 0.11 10.28 -8.13
C ILE A 23 0.18 10.38 -9.64
N GLU A 24 1.40 10.41 -10.20
CA GLU A 24 1.66 10.50 -11.63
C GLU A 24 2.74 9.48 -12.04
N TYR A 25 2.49 8.78 -13.15
CA TYR A 25 3.40 7.83 -13.78
C TYR A 25 3.26 7.95 -15.29
N HIS A 26 4.35 7.67 -16.01
CA HIS A 26 4.27 7.37 -17.44
C HIS A 26 3.74 5.95 -17.64
N ILE A 27 2.96 5.74 -18.70
CA ILE A 27 2.39 4.43 -19.06
C ILE A 27 2.82 4.08 -20.48
N THR A 28 3.12 2.82 -20.71
CA THR A 28 3.49 2.29 -22.03
C THR A 28 2.83 0.94 -22.31
N LEU A 29 2.77 0.57 -23.60
CA LEU A 29 2.32 -0.76 -24.03
C LEU A 29 3.46 -1.79 -23.99
N ASN A 30 4.70 -1.33 -24.12
CA ASN A 30 5.91 -2.15 -24.06
C ASN A 30 7.13 -1.24 -23.81
N ARG A 31 7.92 -1.54 -22.79
CA ARG A 31 9.13 -0.76 -22.42
C ARG A 31 10.27 -0.84 -23.43
N GLU A 32 10.28 -1.84 -24.30
CA GLU A 32 11.27 -2.02 -25.37
C GLU A 32 11.02 -1.09 -26.58
N MET A 33 9.90 -0.37 -26.61
CA MET A 33 9.60 0.59 -27.66
C MET A 33 10.62 1.74 -27.69
N LYS A 34 10.84 2.28 -28.89
CA LYS A 34 11.80 3.37 -29.09
C LYS A 34 11.34 4.66 -28.39
N GLY A 35 12.18 5.18 -27.51
CA GLY A 35 12.02 6.46 -26.83
C GLY A 35 12.47 6.34 -25.38
N SER A 36 13.06 7.41 -24.83
CA SER A 36 13.62 7.39 -23.47
C SER A 36 12.58 7.01 -22.41
N ASP A 37 11.36 7.50 -22.59
CA ASP A 37 10.31 7.45 -21.57
C ASP A 37 9.68 6.06 -21.45
N HIS A 38 9.80 5.21 -22.47
CA HIS A 38 9.30 3.84 -22.42
C HIS A 38 9.97 3.03 -21.31
N SER A 39 11.30 3.20 -21.16
CA SER A 39 12.08 2.45 -20.18
C SER A 39 11.72 2.73 -18.72
N CYS A 40 11.15 3.91 -18.42
CA CYS A 40 10.75 4.32 -17.08
C CYS A 40 9.23 4.30 -16.85
N SER A 41 8.44 3.89 -17.83
CA SER A 41 6.98 3.82 -17.76
C SER A 41 6.50 2.52 -17.12
N LEU A 42 5.31 2.53 -16.54
CA LEU A 42 4.56 1.32 -16.22
C LEU A 42 3.96 0.70 -17.48
N GLU A 43 3.93 -0.63 -17.56
CA GLU A 43 3.07 -1.36 -18.50
C GLU A 43 1.65 -1.46 -17.93
N LEU A 44 0.70 -1.91 -18.76
CA LEU A 44 -0.73 -1.84 -18.43
C LEU A 44 -1.12 -2.71 -17.21
N ASP A 45 -0.50 -3.88 -17.06
CA ASP A 45 -0.71 -4.79 -15.94
C ASP A 45 -0.18 -4.20 -14.62
N GLU A 46 0.97 -3.55 -14.65
CA GLU A 46 1.55 -2.88 -13.48
C GLU A 46 0.79 -1.61 -13.10
N PHE A 47 0.26 -0.87 -14.09
CA PHE A 47 -0.65 0.23 -13.82
C PHE A 47 -1.95 -0.28 -13.17
N GLY A 48 -2.50 -1.40 -13.65
CA GLY A 48 -3.63 -2.07 -13.00
C GLY A 48 -3.29 -2.44 -11.55
N TYR A 49 -2.13 -3.06 -11.33
CA TYR A 49 -1.63 -3.41 -10.00
C TYR A 49 -1.48 -2.19 -9.07
N LEU A 50 -0.96 -1.07 -9.57
CA LEU A 50 -0.88 0.20 -8.82
C LEU A 50 -2.26 0.65 -8.35
N VAL A 51 -3.23 0.68 -9.26
CA VAL A 51 -4.60 1.14 -8.97
C VAL A 51 -5.28 0.22 -7.96
N ASP A 52 -5.19 -1.09 -8.14
CA ASP A 52 -5.78 -2.08 -7.24
C ASP A 52 -5.15 -2.01 -5.86
N SER A 53 -3.82 -1.92 -5.79
CA SER A 53 -3.07 -1.81 -4.53
C SER A 53 -3.46 -0.55 -3.75
N ILE A 54 -3.68 0.59 -4.43
CA ILE A 54 -4.14 1.82 -3.79
C ILE A 54 -5.57 1.69 -3.26
N HIS A 55 -6.46 1.03 -4.01
CA HIS A 55 -7.82 0.76 -3.53
C HIS A 55 -7.80 -0.15 -2.30
N THR A 56 -7.03 -1.24 -2.34
CA THR A 56 -6.84 -2.13 -1.20
C THR A 56 -6.25 -1.38 0.00
N LEU A 57 -5.24 -0.55 -0.21
CA LEU A 57 -4.65 0.29 0.85
C LEU A 57 -5.69 1.22 1.47
N LYS A 58 -6.50 1.91 0.66
CA LYS A 58 -7.55 2.79 1.19
C LYS A 58 -8.59 2.04 2.02
N LEU A 59 -8.99 0.85 1.58
CA LEU A 59 -9.89 -0.01 2.34
C LEU A 59 -9.25 -0.48 3.66
N ALA A 60 -7.96 -0.82 3.63
CA ALA A 60 -7.21 -1.27 4.80
C ALA A 60 -6.96 -0.14 5.81
N LEU A 61 -6.69 1.08 5.34
CA LEU A 61 -6.58 2.27 6.19
C LEU A 61 -7.93 2.59 6.83
N GLY A 62 -9.04 2.36 6.14
CA GLY A 62 -10.39 2.51 6.67
C GLY A 62 -10.63 3.89 7.32
N ASP A 63 -11.66 3.96 8.15
CA ASP A 63 -11.97 5.13 9.00
C ASP A 63 -12.05 4.66 10.46
N TYR A 64 -11.14 3.75 10.84
CA TYR A 64 -11.22 3.10 12.14
C TYR A 64 -10.85 4.08 13.24
N LYS A 65 -11.76 4.24 14.21
CA LYS A 65 -11.38 4.77 15.51
C LYS A 65 -10.41 3.77 16.13
N ILE A 66 -9.16 4.18 16.30
CA ILE A 66 -8.30 3.53 17.28
C ILE A 66 -8.99 3.73 18.61
N TYR A 67 -9.64 2.68 19.11
CA TYR A 67 -10.17 2.72 20.46
C TYR A 67 -8.98 2.62 21.41
N ASP A 68 -8.78 3.63 22.24
CA ASP A 68 -7.78 3.61 23.32
C ASP A 68 -7.99 2.38 24.23
N GLU A 69 -9.22 1.88 24.30
CA GLU A 69 -9.57 0.64 24.96
C GLU A 69 -10.23 -0.37 24.01
N LEU A 70 -9.67 -1.58 23.98
CA LEU A 70 -10.27 -2.71 23.27
C LEU A 70 -11.69 -2.98 23.81
N PRO A 71 -12.70 -3.21 22.94
CA PRO A 71 -14.03 -3.62 23.37
C PRO A 71 -13.97 -4.81 24.32
N TYR A 72 -14.78 -4.80 25.39
CA TYR A 72 -14.70 -5.77 26.49
C TYR A 72 -14.69 -7.23 26.01
N TYR A 73 -15.51 -7.57 25.01
CA TYR A 73 -15.60 -8.91 24.43
C TYR A 73 -14.35 -9.36 23.65
N LEU A 74 -13.51 -8.42 23.20
CA LEU A 74 -12.25 -8.72 22.53
C LEU A 74 -11.07 -8.88 23.50
N LYS A 75 -11.18 -8.41 24.76
CA LYS A 75 -10.09 -8.49 25.75
C LYS A 75 -9.54 -9.93 25.92
N PRO A 76 -10.38 -10.98 26.04
CA PRO A 76 -9.88 -12.35 26.17
C PRO A 76 -9.15 -12.86 24.92
N ILE A 77 -9.60 -12.46 23.73
CA ILE A 77 -8.98 -12.84 22.44
C ILE A 77 -7.61 -12.16 22.33
N ALA A 78 -7.55 -10.86 22.64
CA ALA A 78 -6.30 -10.12 22.63
C ALA A 78 -5.30 -10.69 23.63
N GLU A 79 -5.71 -11.02 24.87
CA GLU A 79 -4.85 -11.69 25.86
C GLU A 79 -4.30 -13.04 25.38
N LYS A 80 -5.11 -13.83 24.67
CA LYS A 80 -4.69 -15.09 24.05
C LYS A 80 -3.69 -14.87 22.91
N MET A 81 -3.86 -13.80 22.14
CA MET A 81 -2.90 -13.37 21.11
C MET A 81 -1.62 -12.78 21.71
N LYS A 82 -1.67 -12.12 22.89
CA LYS A 82 -0.46 -11.64 23.61
C LYS A 82 0.47 -12.79 24.02
N LYS A 83 -0.09 -13.98 24.24
CA LYS A 83 0.69 -15.19 24.52
C LYS A 83 1.43 -15.76 23.30
N HIS A 84 1.11 -15.28 22.10
CA HIS A 84 1.81 -15.59 20.84
C HIS A 84 2.67 -14.41 20.36
N LYS A 85 3.02 -13.47 21.26
CA LYS A 85 3.92 -12.37 20.94
C LYS A 85 5.27 -12.89 20.44
N CYS A 86 5.70 -12.40 19.28
CA CYS A 86 7.11 -12.34 18.96
C CYS A 86 7.79 -11.27 19.83
N ASP A 87 9.08 -11.44 20.10
CA ASP A 87 9.88 -10.62 21.02
C ASP A 87 9.93 -9.12 20.65
N ASP A 88 9.58 -8.77 19.40
CA ASP A 88 9.52 -7.39 18.89
C ASP A 88 8.22 -6.64 19.24
N GLY A 89 7.29 -7.27 19.96
CA GLY A 89 6.03 -6.64 20.38
C GLY A 89 5.02 -6.45 19.24
N VAL A 90 5.31 -6.97 18.05
CA VAL A 90 4.41 -6.94 16.89
C VAL A 90 3.53 -8.17 16.91
N TYR A 91 2.22 -7.95 16.86
CA TYR A 91 1.25 -9.03 16.65
C TYR A 91 1.18 -9.29 15.16
N ARG A 92 1.70 -10.44 14.72
CA ARG A 92 1.49 -10.95 13.36
C ARG A 92 0.37 -11.98 13.42
N ILE A 93 -0.53 -11.93 12.43
CA ILE A 93 -1.52 -12.99 12.16
C ILE A 93 -0.87 -14.00 11.23
#